data_AF-A0A9E4IVN2-F1
#
_entry.id   AF-A0A9E4IVN2-F1
#
_cell.length_a   1.000
_cell.length_b   1.000
_cell.length_c   1.000
_cell.angle_alpha   90.00
_cell.angle_beta   90.00
_cell.angle_gamma   90.00
#
_symmetry.space_group_name_H-M   'P 1'
#
loop_
_entity.id
_entity.type
_entity.pdbx_description
1 polymer ?
#
loop_
_entity_poly.entity_id
_entity_poly.type
_entity_poly.pdbx_seq_one_letter_code
_entity_poly.pdbx_strand_id
1 'polypeptide(L)'
;MRKATYALLLAGRARWPAGATMLLVVVLVSQGSGGPGAAAQEPAGNPLRNAYFGELHVHTNWSLDAYRNGNFEDPAVAYRFGRGEAVAGPDGGARVRLQVPLDFMAVTDHDVWLGQIQLCNDVDGPAYDTRTCRDLRQI
;
A
#
# COMPACT_ATOMS: atom_id res chain seq x y z
N MET A 1 -37.36 23.95 -0.39
CA MET A 1 -37.99 23.36 0.80
C MET A 1 -36.94 22.54 1.54
N ARG A 2 -36.39 23.01 2.67
CA ARG A 2 -35.53 22.21 3.55
C ARG A 2 -36.25 22.10 4.89
N LYS A 3 -36.81 20.92 5.18
CA LYS A 3 -37.19 20.51 6.52
C LYS A 3 -36.09 19.58 7.04
N ALA A 4 -35.50 19.93 8.18
CA ALA A 4 -35.26 18.99 9.27
C ALA A 4 -34.75 19.79 10.48
N THR A 5 -35.70 20.15 11.32
CA THR A 5 -35.53 20.57 12.71
C THR A 5 -35.18 19.35 13.55
N TYR A 6 -34.20 19.44 14.45
CA TYR A 6 -34.19 18.65 15.68
C TYR A 6 -33.63 19.49 16.82
N ALA A 7 -34.53 19.89 17.72
CA ALA A 7 -34.23 20.26 19.08
C ALA A 7 -34.68 19.07 19.96
N LEU A 8 -33.85 18.66 20.91
CA LEU A 8 -34.37 17.98 22.09
C LEU A 8 -33.64 18.47 23.33
N LEU A 9 -34.31 19.39 24.02
CA LEU A 9 -34.11 19.70 25.42
C LEU A 9 -34.49 18.47 26.26
N LEU A 10 -33.59 18.05 27.14
CA LEU A 10 -33.97 17.34 28.36
C LEU A 10 -33.22 17.97 29.54
N ALA A 11 -33.82 19.02 30.10
CA ALA A 11 -33.51 19.47 31.46
C ALA A 11 -34.28 18.56 32.43
N GLY A 12 -33.63 17.49 32.89
CA GLY A 12 -34.15 16.62 33.94
C GLY A 12 -33.32 16.77 35.20
N ARG A 13 -33.86 17.38 36.26
CA ARG A 13 -33.25 17.33 37.60
C ARG A 13 -33.51 15.95 38.21
N ALA A 14 -32.62 14.99 37.96
CA ALA A 14 -32.62 13.72 38.67
C ALA A 14 -32.06 13.92 40.09
N ARG A 15 -32.88 13.63 41.11
CA ARG A 15 -32.45 13.58 42.52
C ARG A 15 -31.90 12.18 42.78
N TRP A 16 -30.59 12.04 42.90
CA TRP A 16 -29.92 10.77 43.19
C TRP A 16 -29.76 10.56 44.71
N PRO A 17 -29.83 9.31 45.21
CA PRO A 17 -29.54 9.01 46.61
C PRO A 17 -28.07 9.33 46.93
N ALA A 18 -27.84 9.84 48.14
CA ALA A 18 -26.51 10.22 48.61
C ALA A 18 -25.56 9.01 48.58
N GLY A 19 -24.47 9.11 47.81
CA GLY A 19 -23.40 8.10 47.77
C GLY A 19 -22.87 7.71 46.38
N ALA A 20 -23.50 8.15 45.30
CA ALA A 20 -22.96 7.91 43.95
C ALA A 20 -21.86 8.95 43.65
N THR A 21 -20.58 8.55 43.76
CA THR A 21 -19.46 9.34 43.25
C THR A 21 -19.54 9.36 41.72
N MET A 22 -20.02 10.48 41.18
CA MET A 22 -19.99 10.74 39.75
C MET A 22 -18.53 10.95 39.33
N LEU A 23 -17.95 9.97 38.64
CA LEU A 23 -16.66 10.17 37.97
C LEU A 23 -16.90 11.17 36.83
N LEU A 24 -16.54 12.43 37.05
CA LEU A 24 -16.57 13.44 36.01
C LEU A 24 -15.44 13.17 35.03
N VAL A 25 -15.70 12.40 33.98
CA VAL A 25 -14.80 12.32 32.83
C VAL A 25 -14.95 13.63 32.05
N VAL A 26 -14.08 14.59 32.34
CA VAL A 26 -13.92 15.77 31.49
C VAL A 26 -13.22 15.30 30.22
N VAL A 27 -14.00 14.96 29.20
CA VAL A 27 -13.47 14.86 27.84
C VAL A 27 -13.22 16.30 27.40
N LEU A 28 -11.96 16.72 27.44
CA LEU A 28 -11.49 17.89 26.70
C LEU A 28 -11.64 17.55 25.22
N VAL A 29 -12.82 17.79 24.66
CA VAL A 29 -12.97 17.96 23.22
C VAL A 29 -12.25 19.26 22.92
N SER A 30 -11.02 19.17 22.44
CA SER A 30 -10.43 20.32 21.75
C SER A 30 -11.39 20.62 20.61
N GLN A 31 -12.18 21.67 20.76
CA GLN A 31 -12.76 22.36 19.63
C GLN A 31 -11.56 22.86 18.85
N GLY A 32 -11.05 22.03 17.93
CA GLY A 32 -10.23 22.55 16.86
C GLY A 32 -11.09 23.66 16.28
N SER A 33 -10.58 24.89 16.33
CA SER A 33 -11.15 25.96 15.53
C SER A 33 -10.99 25.51 14.09
N GLY A 34 -11.98 24.76 13.62
CA GLY A 34 -12.27 24.55 12.23
C GLY A 34 -12.64 25.92 11.70
N GLY A 35 -11.60 26.73 11.45
CA GLY A 35 -11.70 27.77 10.44
C GLY A 35 -12.31 27.13 9.19
N PRO A 36 -13.04 27.90 8.37
CA PRO A 36 -13.67 27.37 7.16
C PRO A 36 -12.65 26.47 6.47
N GLY A 37 -12.93 25.15 6.46
CA GLY A 37 -11.98 24.17 5.96
C GLY A 37 -11.59 24.65 4.60
N ALA A 38 -10.30 25.02 4.44
CA ALA A 38 -9.82 25.54 3.17
C ALA A 38 -10.25 24.51 2.13
N ALA A 39 -11.19 24.91 1.27
CA ALA A 39 -11.60 24.05 0.17
C ALA A 39 -10.30 23.63 -0.50
N ALA A 40 -10.05 22.33 -0.59
CA ALA A 40 -8.84 21.84 -1.22
C ALA A 40 -8.81 22.47 -2.61
N GLN A 41 -7.85 23.37 -2.82
CA GLN A 41 -7.71 24.05 -4.09
C GLN A 41 -7.34 22.96 -5.09
N GLU A 42 -8.18 22.75 -6.10
CA GLU A 42 -7.87 21.85 -7.19
C GLU A 42 -6.49 22.24 -7.76
N PRO A 43 -5.57 21.28 -7.95
CA PRO A 43 -4.26 21.58 -8.49
C PRO A 43 -4.42 22.26 -9.85
N ALA A 44 -3.59 23.28 -10.10
CA ALA A 44 -3.57 23.93 -11.40
C ALA A 44 -3.27 22.88 -12.48
N GLY A 45 -4.05 22.90 -13.57
CA GLY A 45 -3.87 21.95 -14.67
C GLY A 45 -2.47 22.04 -15.28
N ASN A 46 -1.96 20.90 -15.79
CA ASN A 46 -0.63 20.84 -16.40
C ASN A 46 -0.57 21.75 -17.66
N PRO A 47 0.21 22.85 -17.63
CA PRO A 47 0.26 23.80 -18.75
C PRO A 47 0.89 23.20 -20.01
N LEU A 48 1.75 22.18 -19.86
CA LEU A 48 2.42 21.51 -20.98
C LEU A 48 1.53 20.45 -21.64
N ARG A 49 0.42 20.07 -21.00
CA ARG A 49 -0.49 19.00 -21.46
C ARG A 49 0.24 17.69 -21.76
N ASN A 50 1.31 17.40 -21.03
CA ASN A 50 2.04 16.14 -21.13
C ASN A 50 1.11 14.99 -20.70
N ALA A 51 1.09 13.92 -21.49
CA ALA A 51 0.57 12.62 -21.09
C ALA A 51 1.74 11.76 -20.62
N TYR A 52 1.56 11.05 -19.51
CA TYR A 52 2.54 10.10 -18.98
C TYR A 52 1.95 8.69 -19.04
N PHE A 53 2.77 7.73 -19.42
CA PHE A 53 2.41 6.33 -19.56
C PHE A 53 3.30 5.49 -18.64
N GLY A 54 2.66 4.62 -17.86
CA GLY A 54 3.35 3.85 -16.85
C GLY A 54 2.54 2.63 -16.42
N GLU A 55 3.20 1.76 -15.67
CA GLU A 55 2.59 0.54 -15.12
C GLU A 55 2.38 0.68 -13.62
N LEU A 56 1.18 0.35 -13.16
CA LEU A 56 0.82 0.46 -11.74
C LEU A 56 0.71 -0.89 -11.03
N HIS A 57 0.90 -1.98 -11.75
CA HIS A 57 0.69 -3.32 -11.24
C HIS A 57 1.77 -4.27 -11.77
N VAL A 58 2.97 -4.19 -11.18
CA VAL A 58 4.10 -5.04 -11.56
C VAL A 58 4.54 -5.90 -10.38
N HIS A 59 4.70 -7.19 -10.65
CA HIS A 59 5.16 -8.18 -9.69
C HIS A 59 6.62 -8.56 -9.99
N THR A 60 7.35 -8.92 -8.95
CA THR A 60 8.76 -9.30 -8.93
C THR A 60 8.91 -10.65 -8.23
N ASN A 61 10.13 -11.16 -8.14
CA ASN A 61 10.42 -12.38 -7.39
C ASN A 61 10.12 -12.29 -5.88
N TRP A 62 9.68 -11.14 -5.36
CA TRP A 62 9.16 -11.01 -4.00
C TRP A 62 7.70 -11.44 -3.89
N SER A 63 6.97 -11.51 -5.00
CA SER A 63 5.62 -12.06 -5.04
C SER A 63 5.60 -13.55 -5.36
N LEU A 64 4.70 -14.28 -4.71
CA LEU A 64 4.58 -15.73 -4.87
C LEU A 64 4.19 -16.13 -6.30
N ASP A 65 3.28 -15.39 -6.92
CA ASP A 65 2.78 -15.68 -8.27
C ASP A 65 3.88 -15.49 -9.31
N ALA A 66 4.59 -14.35 -9.28
CA ALA A 66 5.72 -14.10 -10.17
C ALA A 66 6.84 -15.13 -9.97
N TYR A 67 7.22 -15.42 -8.72
CA TYR A 67 8.26 -16.42 -8.42
C TYR A 67 7.89 -17.81 -8.96
N ARG A 68 6.66 -18.28 -8.72
CA ARG A 68 6.18 -19.58 -9.23
C ARG A 68 6.06 -19.62 -10.74
N ASN A 69 5.83 -18.48 -11.38
CA ASN A 69 5.73 -18.38 -12.82
C ASN A 69 7.10 -18.16 -13.50
N GLY A 70 8.20 -18.40 -12.78
CA GLY A 70 9.56 -18.38 -13.33
C GLY A 70 10.16 -16.98 -13.46
N ASN A 71 9.55 -15.95 -12.85
CA ASN A 71 10.16 -14.63 -12.75
C ASN A 71 11.03 -14.57 -11.47
N PHE A 72 12.34 -14.69 -11.66
CA PHE A 72 13.32 -14.60 -10.58
C PHE A 72 13.98 -13.22 -10.46
N GLU A 73 13.48 -12.22 -11.19
CA GLU A 73 14.03 -10.86 -11.17
C GLU A 73 13.49 -10.03 -9.99
N ASP A 74 14.38 -9.29 -9.36
CA ASP A 74 14.06 -8.45 -8.19
C ASP A 74 13.49 -7.07 -8.58
N PRO A 75 12.99 -6.27 -7.62
CA PRO A 75 12.49 -4.93 -7.90
C PRO A 75 13.50 -3.99 -8.54
N ALA A 76 14.80 -4.15 -8.25
CA ALA A 76 15.82 -3.30 -8.84
C ALA A 76 15.95 -3.57 -10.34
N VAL A 77 15.92 -4.84 -10.76
CA VAL A 77 15.89 -5.23 -12.17
C VAL A 77 14.60 -4.76 -12.84
N ALA A 78 13.44 -4.90 -12.18
CA ALA A 78 12.16 -4.40 -12.70
C ALA A 78 12.19 -2.90 -13.00
N TYR A 79 12.71 -2.07 -12.08
CA TYR A 79 12.85 -0.63 -12.31
C TYR A 79 13.88 -0.30 -13.40
N ARG A 80 14.98 -1.06 -13.51
CA ARG A 80 15.95 -0.90 -14.61
C ARG A 80 15.27 -1.16 -15.96
N PHE A 81 14.49 -2.23 -16.06
CA PHE A 81 13.72 -2.56 -17.26
C PHE A 81 12.69 -1.46 -17.60
N GLY A 82 11.95 -0.96 -16.60
CA GLY A 82 11.01 0.15 -16.75
C GLY A 82 11.66 1.44 -17.28
N ARG A 83 12.91 1.73 -16.87
CA ARG A 83 13.72 2.85 -17.39
C ARG A 83 14.31 2.60 -18.79
N GLY A 84 14.02 1.45 -19.40
CA GLY A 84 14.49 1.08 -20.75
C GLY A 84 15.89 0.46 -20.79
N GLU A 85 16.47 0.10 -19.64
CA GLU A 85 17.70 -0.66 -19.62
C GLU A 85 17.45 -2.08 -20.14
N ALA A 86 18.39 -2.63 -20.91
CA ALA A 86 18.33 -4.04 -21.25
C ALA A 86 18.56 -4.89 -19.99
N VAL A 87 17.75 -5.92 -19.78
CA VAL A 87 17.88 -6.91 -18.70
C VAL A 87 18.02 -8.31 -19.29
N ALA A 88 18.38 -9.30 -18.47
CA ALA A 88 18.42 -10.69 -18.93
C ALA A 88 17.01 -11.12 -19.37
N GLY A 89 16.93 -11.93 -20.43
CA GLY A 89 15.67 -12.58 -20.76
C GLY A 89 15.35 -13.70 -19.76
N PRO A 90 14.12 -14.23 -19.79
CA PRO A 90 13.75 -15.42 -19.02
C PRO A 90 14.78 -16.55 -19.20
N ASP A 91 15.05 -17.29 -18.13
CA ASP A 91 16.00 -18.42 -18.09
C ASP A 91 17.43 -18.08 -18.54
N GLY A 92 17.86 -16.82 -18.39
CA GLY A 92 19.16 -16.36 -18.86
C GLY A 92 19.24 -16.21 -20.39
N GLY A 93 18.09 -16.13 -21.06
CA GLY A 93 17.98 -15.95 -22.50
C GLY A 93 18.47 -14.58 -23.00
N ALA A 94 18.18 -14.32 -24.27
CA ALA A 94 18.57 -13.08 -24.92
C ALA A 94 18.08 -11.85 -24.15
N ARG A 95 18.91 -10.80 -24.10
CA ARG A 95 18.55 -9.58 -23.37
C ARG A 95 17.29 -8.94 -23.94
N VAL A 96 16.41 -8.50 -23.06
CA VAL A 96 15.14 -7.83 -23.40
C VAL A 96 15.15 -6.39 -22.91
N ARG A 97 14.43 -5.49 -23.62
CA ARG A 97 14.20 -4.10 -23.23
C ARG A 97 12.85 -3.63 -23.75
N LEU A 98 12.25 -2.65 -23.08
CA LEU A 98 11.12 -1.92 -23.62
C LEU A 98 11.52 -1.14 -24.89
N GLN A 99 10.60 -1.05 -25.85
CA GLN A 99 10.80 -0.20 -27.03
C GLN A 99 10.81 1.29 -26.66
N VAL A 100 9.97 1.65 -25.69
CA VAL A 100 9.86 2.99 -25.11
C VAL A 100 9.89 2.84 -23.58
N PRO A 101 10.77 3.55 -22.85
CA PRO A 101 10.78 3.56 -21.40
C PRO A 101 9.45 4.05 -20.81
N LEU A 102 9.10 3.60 -19.62
CA LEU A 102 7.94 4.09 -18.88
C LEU A 102 8.25 5.44 -18.21
N ASP A 103 7.25 6.31 -18.13
CA ASP A 103 7.35 7.57 -17.39
C ASP A 103 7.28 7.34 -15.86
N PHE A 104 6.51 6.34 -15.45
CA PHE A 104 6.40 5.91 -14.06
C PHE A 104 6.12 4.41 -13.98
N MET A 105 6.47 3.81 -12.84
CA MET A 105 6.23 2.41 -12.59
C MET A 105 6.06 2.18 -11.09
N ALA A 106 5.14 1.28 -10.73
CA ALA A 106 5.00 0.79 -9.37
C ALA A 106 5.19 -0.73 -9.32
N VAL A 107 6.05 -1.17 -8.40
CA VAL A 107 6.12 -2.57 -7.97
C VAL A 107 5.10 -2.79 -6.86
N THR A 108 4.18 -3.71 -7.06
CA THR A 108 3.03 -3.98 -6.19
C THR A 108 2.90 -5.47 -5.90
N ASP A 109 3.96 -6.06 -5.37
CA ASP A 109 3.96 -7.45 -4.96
C ASP A 109 2.89 -7.74 -3.91
N HIS A 110 2.34 -8.95 -3.93
CA HIS A 110 1.48 -9.46 -2.86
C HIS A 110 2.09 -9.26 -1.47
N ASP A 111 1.26 -8.83 -0.52
CA ASP A 111 1.60 -8.73 0.90
C ASP A 111 1.89 -10.10 1.51
N VAL A 112 1.10 -11.11 1.13
CA VAL A 112 1.31 -12.50 1.53
C VAL A 112 2.53 -13.06 0.79
N TRP A 113 3.46 -13.62 1.56
CA TRP A 113 4.74 -14.20 1.11
C TRP A 113 5.88 -13.22 0.81
N LEU A 114 5.66 -11.90 0.90
CA LEU A 114 6.66 -10.88 0.55
C LEU A 114 8.04 -11.11 1.21
N GLY A 115 8.04 -11.47 2.50
CA GLY A 115 9.27 -11.82 3.23
C GLY A 115 9.65 -13.30 3.15
N GLN A 116 8.65 -14.19 3.06
CA GLN A 116 8.91 -15.63 3.05
C GLN A 116 9.67 -16.10 1.81
N ILE A 117 9.43 -15.52 0.63
CA ILE A 117 10.18 -15.94 -0.57
C ILE A 117 11.68 -15.74 -0.36
N GLN A 118 12.09 -14.57 0.14
CA GLN A 118 13.50 -14.27 0.38
C GLN A 118 14.09 -15.16 1.47
N LEU A 119 13.38 -15.37 2.58
CA LEU A 119 13.81 -16.30 3.64
C LEU A 119 13.97 -17.74 3.13
N CYS A 120 13.12 -18.16 2.20
CA CYS A 120 13.21 -19.47 1.59
C CYS A 120 14.32 -19.57 0.52
N ASN A 121 14.88 -18.48 0.03
CA ASN A 121 15.97 -18.50 -0.95
C ASN A 121 17.35 -18.18 -0.34
N ASP A 122 17.41 -17.76 0.92
CA ASP A 122 18.66 -17.62 1.68
C ASP A 122 19.21 -19.00 2.08
N VAL A 123 20.23 -19.47 1.37
CA VAL A 123 20.85 -20.80 1.56
C VAL A 123 21.53 -20.98 2.92
N ASP A 124 21.94 -19.88 3.55
CA ASP A 124 22.57 -19.88 4.86
C ASP A 124 21.54 -19.62 5.99
N GLY A 125 20.30 -19.31 5.60
CA GLY A 125 19.22 -18.92 6.48
C GLY A 125 18.57 -20.10 7.22
N PRO A 126 18.12 -19.90 8.47
CA PRO A 126 17.51 -20.98 9.27
C PRO A 126 16.17 -21.47 8.68
N ALA A 127 15.54 -20.69 7.80
CA ALA A 127 14.29 -21.06 7.15
C ALA A 127 14.50 -21.98 5.92
N TYR A 128 15.71 -22.01 5.35
CA TYR A 128 15.99 -22.64 4.06
C TYR A 128 15.54 -24.09 3.99
N ASP A 129 15.86 -24.88 5.03
CA ASP A 129 15.57 -26.31 5.13
C ASP A 129 14.26 -26.62 5.86
N THR A 130 13.39 -25.64 6.07
CA THR A 130 12.04 -25.94 6.53
C THR A 130 11.25 -26.66 5.44
N ARG A 131 10.27 -27.47 5.84
CA ARG A 131 9.36 -28.12 4.87
C ARG A 131 8.69 -27.09 3.97
N THR A 132 8.20 -25.99 4.56
CA THR A 132 7.57 -24.89 3.82
C THR A 132 8.46 -24.34 2.71
N CYS A 133 9.73 -24.06 3.01
CA CYS A 133 10.64 -23.48 2.01
C CYS A 133 11.09 -24.50 0.96
N ARG A 134 11.27 -25.77 1.34
CA ARG A 134 11.46 -26.82 0.33
C ARG A 134 10.26 -26.92 -0.60
N ASP A 135 9.06 -27.03 -0.06
CA ASP A 135 7.84 -27.16 -0.87
C ASP A 135 7.68 -25.95 -1.80
N LEU A 136 7.97 -24.73 -1.33
CA LEU A 136 7.92 -23.51 -2.14
C LEU A 136 8.88 -23.54 -3.35
N ARG A 137 10.09 -24.10 -3.19
CA ARG A 137 11.11 -24.18 -4.26
C ARG A 137 10.93 -25.37 -5.21
N GLN A 138 9.95 -26.25 -4.96
CA GLN A 138 9.72 -27.47 -5.74
C GLN A 138 8.48 -27.38 -6.65
N ILE A 139 7.83 -26.21 -6.70
CA ILE A 139 6.61 -25.94 -7.47
C ILE A 139 6.97 -24.99 -8.60
#